data_AF-A0A0Q5BB47-F1
#
_entry.id   AF-A0A0Q5BB47-F1
#
_cell.length_a   1.000
_cell.length_b   1.000
_cell.length_c   1.000
_cell.angle_alpha   90.00
_cell.angle_beta   90.00
_cell.angle_gamma   90.00
#
_symmetry.space_group_name_H-M   'P 1'
#
loop_
_entity.id
_entity.type
_entity.pdbx_description
1 polymer ?
#
loop_
_entity_poly.entity_id
_entity_poly.type
_entity_poly.pdbx_seq_one_letter_code
_entity_poly.pdbx_strand_id
1 'polypeptide(L)' 'MSLATTVLAEASTHVELPFPAIVFGLIAATAFVGLGFVTWSYRDVSNRHAHKTSGSADQHGHGH' A
#
# COMPACT_ATOMS: atom_id res chain seq x y z
N MET A 1 41.92 13.51 -11.29
CA MET A 1 40.63 13.02 -10.73
C MET A 1 39.57 13.21 -11.80
N SER A 2 39.06 12.13 -12.40
CA SER A 2 38.04 12.17 -13.47
C SER A 2 36.63 12.17 -12.86
N LEU A 3 35.63 12.71 -13.57
CA LEU A 3 34.22 12.58 -13.17
C LEU A 3 33.78 11.11 -13.02
N ALA A 4 34.37 10.22 -13.81
CA ALA A 4 34.13 8.78 -13.65
C ALA A 4 34.65 8.26 -12.30
N THR A 5 35.79 8.77 -11.82
CA THR A 5 36.34 8.40 -10.51
C THR A 5 35.56 9.00 -9.36
N THR A 6 34.95 10.18 -9.54
CA THR A 6 34.08 10.77 -8.51
C THR A 6 32.75 10.02 -8.43
N VAL A 7 32.08 9.74 -9.54
CA VAL A 7 30.82 8.97 -9.56
C VAL A 7 31.00 7.57 -8.96
N LEU A 8 32.11 6.90 -9.27
CA LEU A 8 32.40 5.57 -8.71
C LEU A 8 32.70 5.65 -7.20
N ALA A 9 33.36 6.71 -6.73
CA ALA A 9 33.60 6.94 -5.31
C ALA A 9 32.29 7.23 -4.55
N GLU A 10 31.38 8.02 -5.11
CA GLU A 10 30.06 8.34 -4.52
C GLU A 10 29.15 7.10 -4.47
N ALA A 11 29.24 6.21 -5.45
CA ALA A 11 28.59 4.90 -5.40
C ALA A 11 29.20 3.99 -4.32
N SER A 12 30.48 4.18 -3.98
CA SER A 12 31.19 3.41 -2.95
C SER A 12 31.06 3.99 -1.54
N THR A 13 30.63 5.24 -1.37
CA THR A 13 30.16 5.81 -0.08
C THR A 13 28.78 5.26 0.27
N HIS A 14 28.61 3.95 0.08
CA HIS A 14 27.51 3.17 0.55
C HIS A 14 27.45 3.40 2.06
N VAL A 15 26.40 4.10 2.52
CA VAL A 15 25.98 3.98 3.92
C VAL A 15 25.68 2.51 4.09
N GLU A 16 26.63 1.77 4.69
CA GLU A 16 26.40 0.39 5.09
C GLU A 16 25.15 0.41 5.95
N LEU A 17 24.04 -0.05 5.37
CA LEU A 17 22.83 -0.22 6.14
C LEU A 17 23.21 -1.12 7.32
N PRO A 18 22.80 -0.79 8.55
CA PRO A 18 23.10 -1.61 9.73
C PRO A 18 22.49 -3.02 9.65
N PHE A 19 21.78 -3.32 8.56
CA PHE A 19 21.15 -4.59 8.25
C PHE A 19 21.25 -4.91 6.74
N PRO A 20 21.16 -6.19 6.34
CA PRO A 20 21.22 -6.60 4.94
C PRO A 20 20.18 -5.88 4.06
N ALA A 21 20.53 -5.56 2.81
CA ALA A 21 19.64 -4.87 1.87
C ALA A 21 18.27 -5.56 1.67
N ILE A 22 18.22 -6.88 1.78
CA ILE A 22 16.97 -7.66 1.74
C ILE A 22 16.03 -7.24 2.87
N VAL A 23 16.55 -6.98 4.07
CA VAL A 23 15.76 -6.54 5.23
C VAL A 23 15.16 -5.16 4.98
N PHE A 24 15.90 -4.25 4.34
CA PHE A 24 15.35 -2.95 3.92
C PHE A 24 14.15 -3.11 2.98
N GLY A 25 14.31 -3.96 1.95
CA GLY A 25 13.23 -4.27 1.01
C GLY A 25 12.02 -4.88 1.70
N LEU A 26 12.24 -5.79 2.67
CA LEU A 26 11.17 -6.40 3.46
C LEU A 26 10.42 -5.39 4.32
N ILE A 27 11.12 -4.43 4.95
CA ILE A 27 10.48 -3.37 5.75
C ILE A 27 9.58 -2.52 4.86
N ALA A 28 10.10 -2.06 3.71
CA ALA A 28 9.32 -1.27 2.77
C ALA A 28 8.10 -2.05 2.25
N ALA A 29 8.29 -3.29 1.82
CA ALA A 29 7.20 -4.15 1.37
C ALA A 29 6.13 -4.35 2.46
N THR A 30 6.55 -4.62 3.70
CA THR A 30 5.64 -4.78 4.84
C THR A 30 4.85 -3.51 5.12
N ALA A 31 5.49 -2.34 5.06
CA ALA A 31 4.82 -1.05 5.23
C ALA A 31 3.73 -0.83 4.16
N PHE A 32 4.05 -1.04 2.88
CA PHE A 32 3.07 -0.90 1.79
C PHE A 32 1.94 -1.91 1.87
N VAL A 33 2.24 -3.19 2.17
CA VAL A 33 1.23 -4.23 2.36
C VAL A 33 0.32 -3.89 3.55
N GLY A 34 0.88 -3.40 4.66
CA GLY A 34 0.09 -2.97 5.82
C GLY A 34 -0.86 -1.82 5.49
N LEU A 35 -0.38 -0.79 4.79
CA LEU A 35 -1.22 0.33 4.35
C LEU A 35 -2.30 -0.11 3.34
N GLY A 36 -1.96 -1.01 2.41
CA GLY A 36 -2.90 -1.59 1.46
C GLY A 36 -3.98 -2.41 2.16
N PHE A 37 -3.60 -3.20 3.17
CA PHE A 37 -4.54 -3.98 3.97
C PHE A 37 -5.52 -3.09 4.74
N VAL A 38 -5.03 -2.03 5.39
CA VAL A 38 -5.89 -1.05 6.08
C VAL A 38 -6.89 -0.43 5.11
N THR A 39 -6.43 0.04 3.95
CA THR A 39 -7.28 0.63 2.91
C THR A 39 -8.34 -0.37 2.42
N TRP A 40 -7.96 -1.63 2.20
CA TRP A 40 -8.86 -2.68 1.79
C TRP A 40 -9.89 -3.03 2.88
N SER A 41 -9.49 -3.00 4.16
CA SER A 41 -10.40 -3.23 5.29
C SER A 41 -11.55 -2.22 5.31
N TYR A 42 -11.28 -0.94 5.04
CA TYR A 42 -12.35 0.06 4.89
C TYR A 42 -13.21 -0.19 3.65
N ARG A 43 -12.60 -0.59 2.53
CA ARG A 43 -13.32 -0.89 1.30
C ARG A 43 -14.27 -2.09 1.46
N ASP A 44 -13.83 -3.16 2.10
CA ASP A 44 -14.65 -4.35 2.37
C ASP A 44 -15.88 -4.00 3.22
N VAL A 45 -15.70 -3.17 4.26
CA VAL A 45 -16.80 -2.67 5.09
C VAL A 45 -17.81 -1.86 4.27
N SER A 46 -17.36 -0.94 3.41
CA SER A 46 -18.25 -0.17 2.53
C SER A 46 -18.98 -1.05 1.51
N ASN A 47 -18.32 -2.08 0.99
CA ASN A 47 -18.92 -3.04 0.06
C ASN A 47 -20.03 -3.87 0.72
N ARG A 48 -19.95 -4.11 2.04
CA ARG A 48 -20.98 -4.79 2.83
C ARG A 48 -22.17 -3.88 3.19
N HIS A 49 -22.01 -2.56 3.18
CA HIS A 49 -23.12 -1.63 3.37
C HIS A 49 -24.01 -1.44 2.13
N ALA A 50 -23.50 -1.74 0.93
CA ALA A 50 -24.30 -1.73 -0.30
C ALA A 50 -25.42 -2.79 -0.29
N HIS A 51 -25.22 -3.91 0.41
CA HIS A 51 -26.23 -4.97 0.53
C HIS A 51 -27.43 -4.60 1.42
N LYS A 52 -27.35 -3.50 2.20
CA LYS A 52 -28.48 -3.03 3.02
C LYS A 52 -29.33 -1.96 2.33
N THR A 53 -28.83 -1.31 1.29
CA THR A 53 -29.57 -0.27 0.55
C THR A 53 -30.28 -0.82 -0.69
N SER A 54 -29.81 -1.93 -1.27
CA SER A 54 -30.47 -2.55 -2.42
C SER A 54 -31.78 -3.27 -2.06
N GLY A 55 -31.95 -3.74 -0.83
CA GLY A 55 -33.18 -4.41 -0.39
C GLY A 55 -34.35 -3.48 -0.02
N SER A 56 -34.09 -2.18 0.16
CA SER A 56 -35.12 -1.20 0.57
C SER A 56 -35.60 -0.29 -0.57
N ALA A 57 -34.96 -0.34 -1.74
CA ALA A 57 -35.38 0.43 -2.92
C ALA A 57 -36.50 -0.27 -3.72
N ASP A 58 -36.64 -1.60 -3.61
CA ASP A 58 -37.67 -2.39 -4.31
C ASP A 58 -39.02 -2.49 -3.55
N GLN A 59 -39.16 -1.89 -2.37
CA GLN A 59 -40.37 -2.05 -1.52
C GLN A 59 -41.26 -0.81 -1.40
N HIS A 60 -40.98 0.28 -2.13
CA HIS A 60 -41.78 1.51 -2.09
C HIS A 60 -42.48 1.85 -3.42
N GLY A 61 -43.05 0.85 -4.09
CA GLY A 61 -43.63 1.05 -5.41
C GLY A 61 -44.70 0.06 -5.85
N HIS A 62 -45.67 -0.32 -5.00
CA HIS A 62 -47.00 -0.79 -5.44
C HIS A 62 -47.95 -0.95 -4.26
N GLY A 63 -49.09 -0.25 -4.28
CA GLY A 63 -50.17 -0.46 -3.32
C GLY A 63 -51.19 0.67 -3.34
N HIS A 64 -52.31 0.39 -3.98
CA HIS A 64 -53.57 1.15 -4.05
C HIS A 64 -54.06 1.74 -2.73
#